data_AF-X1HR83-F1
#
_entry.id   AF-X1HR83-F1
#
_cell.length_a   1.000
_cell.length_b   1.000
_cell.length_c   1.000
_cell.angle_alpha   90.00
_cell.angle_beta   90.00
_cell.angle_gamma   90.00
#
_symmetry.space_group_name_H-M   'P 1'
#
loop_
_entity.id
_entity.type
_entity.pdbx_description
1 polymer ?
#
loop_
_entity_poly.entity_id
_entity_poly.type
_entity_poly.pdbx_seq_one_letter_code
_entity_poly.pdbx_strand_id
1 'polypeptide(L)'
;SYIPDNFLPLERHGRLEILDGPGEIAPGVEILVGNGHTDGHQMVKVTGGGETAVFMGDTIPTTTHLRLPFIMGYDLRPLQTLAEKQQLLAQAAAEGWWLFFDHDPEVPGVKVKPGDKDYEIVERYGDS
;
A
#
# COMPACT_ATOMS: atom_id res chain seq x y z
N SER A 1 5.49 8.76 -13.26
CA SER A 1 6.49 9.34 -14.20
C SER A 1 7.88 8.86 -13.82
N TYR A 2 8.70 8.43 -14.78
CA TYR A 2 10.08 7.97 -14.55
C TYR A 2 11.08 9.05 -14.98
N ILE A 3 11.25 10.09 -14.15
CA ILE A 3 12.16 11.21 -14.46
C ILE A 3 13.58 10.80 -14.03
N PRO A 4 14.55 10.67 -14.97
CA PRO A 4 15.88 10.16 -14.64
C PRO A 4 16.61 10.96 -13.55
N ASP A 5 16.40 12.28 -13.53
CA ASP A 5 17.02 13.18 -12.54
C ASP A 5 16.60 12.87 -11.10
N ASN A 6 15.49 12.16 -10.88
CA ASN A 6 15.03 11.79 -9.54
C ASN A 6 15.80 10.61 -8.93
N PHE A 7 16.40 9.72 -9.73
CA PHE A 7 17.01 8.47 -9.22
C PHE A 7 18.43 8.23 -9.71
N LEU A 8 18.83 8.72 -10.89
CA LEU A 8 20.21 8.59 -11.38
C LEU A 8 21.28 9.19 -10.46
N PRO A 9 21.03 10.28 -9.70
CA PRO A 9 22.01 10.72 -8.70
C PRO A 9 22.25 9.68 -7.61
N LEU A 10 21.20 8.98 -7.17
CA LEU A 10 21.32 7.92 -6.15
C LEU A 10 22.14 6.74 -6.69
N GLU A 11 21.86 6.31 -7.92
CA GLU A 11 22.63 5.25 -8.59
C GLU A 11 24.11 5.63 -8.74
N ARG A 12 24.40 6.83 -9.28
CA ARG A 12 25.78 7.30 -9.51
C ARG A 12 26.62 7.40 -8.23
N HIS A 13 25.98 7.57 -7.07
CA HIS A 13 26.65 7.62 -5.78
C HIS A 13 26.61 6.30 -5.00
N GLY A 14 26.12 5.20 -5.61
CA GLY A 14 26.00 3.90 -4.93
C GLY A 14 25.01 3.93 -3.76
N ARG A 15 23.99 4.79 -3.83
CA ARG A 15 22.93 4.99 -2.83
C ARG A 15 21.58 4.45 -3.28
N LEU A 16 21.56 3.65 -4.34
CA LEU A 16 20.38 3.00 -4.88
C LEU A 16 20.58 1.50 -4.86
N GLU A 17 19.64 0.80 -4.23
CA GLU A 17 19.52 -0.66 -4.31
C GLU A 17 18.25 -0.96 -5.09
N ILE A 18 18.37 -1.69 -6.19
CA ILE A 18 17.23 -2.12 -7.00
C ILE A 18 16.78 -3.48 -6.49
N LEU A 19 15.49 -3.57 -6.17
CA LEU A 19 14.85 -4.81 -5.73
C LEU A 19 14.28 -5.58 -6.92
N ASP A 20 14.38 -6.91 -6.88
CA ASP A 20 13.75 -7.82 -7.84
C ASP A 20 12.54 -8.50 -7.19
N GLY A 21 11.39 -7.80 -7.25
CA GLY A 21 10.13 -8.30 -6.68
C GLY A 21 9.96 -8.05 -5.17
N PRO A 22 9.01 -8.75 -4.53
CA PRO A 22 8.73 -8.61 -3.09
C PRO A 22 9.82 -9.26 -2.23
N GLY A 23 10.02 -8.75 -1.01
CA GLY A 23 11.00 -9.32 -0.08
C GLY A 23 11.29 -8.45 1.15
N GLU A 24 11.95 -9.04 2.14
CA GLU A 24 12.40 -8.33 3.34
C GLU A 24 13.67 -7.51 3.05
N ILE A 25 13.63 -6.21 3.36
CA ILE A 25 14.73 -5.26 3.12
C ILE A 25 15.43 -4.82 4.40
N ALA A 26 14.79 -5.03 5.54
CA ALA A 26 15.35 -4.86 6.88
C ALA A 26 14.52 -5.69 7.87
N PRO A 27 15.03 -6.01 9.07
CA PRO A 27 14.28 -6.80 10.05
C PRO A 27 12.88 -6.21 10.32
N GLY A 28 11.85 -6.98 9.97
CA GLY A 28 10.45 -6.57 10.12
C GLY A 28 9.96 -5.54 9.09
N VAL A 29 10.71 -5.28 8.01
CA VAL A 29 10.33 -4.38 6.91
C VAL A 29 10.37 -5.15 5.59
N GLU A 30 9.20 -5.39 5.02
CA GLU A 30 8.98 -6.16 3.81
C GLU A 30 8.35 -5.31 2.71
N ILE A 31 8.81 -5.48 1.48
CA ILE A 31 8.21 -4.89 0.29
C ILE A 31 7.18 -5.85 -0.30
N LEU A 32 5.96 -5.35 -0.46
CA LEU A 32 4.94 -5.98 -1.30
C LEU A 32 4.93 -5.27 -2.66
N VAL A 33 4.63 -6.01 -3.72
CA VAL A 33 4.62 -5.46 -5.09
C VAL A 33 3.22 -5.57 -5.68
N GLY A 34 2.69 -4.43 -6.11
CA GLY A 34 1.53 -4.32 -6.99
C GLY A 34 1.96 -3.87 -8.38
N ASN A 35 1.18 -4.22 -9.39
CA ASN A 35 1.42 -3.85 -10.78
C ASN A 35 0.19 -3.16 -11.39
N GLY A 36 -0.91 -2.99 -10.65
CA GLY A 36 -2.08 -2.28 -11.17
C GLY A 36 -1.82 -0.80 -11.47
N HIS A 37 -1.35 -0.08 -10.45
CA HIS A 37 -1.13 1.36 -10.52
C HIS A 37 0.00 1.73 -11.50
N THR A 38 1.20 1.18 -11.29
CA THR A 38 2.35 1.24 -12.20
C THR A 38 3.07 -0.12 -12.21
N ASP A 39 3.91 -0.39 -13.22
CA ASP A 39 4.80 -1.55 -13.19
C ASP A 39 5.75 -1.45 -11.99
N GLY A 40 5.75 -2.47 -11.12
CA GLY A 40 6.62 -2.50 -9.94
C GLY A 40 6.25 -1.50 -8.84
N HIS A 41 4.96 -1.13 -8.71
CA HIS A 41 4.49 -0.33 -7.57
C HIS A 41 4.79 -1.04 -6.26
N GLN A 42 5.48 -0.37 -5.34
CA GLN A 42 5.90 -0.96 -4.07
C GLN A 42 5.07 -0.43 -2.91
N MET A 43 4.71 -1.34 -2.00
CA MET A 43 4.07 -1.06 -0.72
C MET A 43 5.00 -1.55 0.39
N VAL A 44 5.01 -0.86 1.53
CA VAL A 44 5.91 -1.18 2.65
C VAL A 44 5.09 -1.78 3.78
N LYS A 45 5.35 -3.05 4.09
CA LYS A 45 4.80 -3.75 5.25
C LYS A 45 5.83 -3.74 6.38
N VAL A 46 5.43 -3.22 7.54
CA VAL A 46 6.25 -3.16 8.75
C VAL A 46 5.59 -4.00 9.83
N THR A 47 6.32 -4.93 10.41
CA THR A 47 5.86 -5.80 11.51
C THR A 47 6.76 -5.64 12.72
N GLY A 48 6.14 -5.39 13.88
CA GLY A 48 6.87 -5.17 15.13
C GLY A 48 5.92 -5.03 16.32
N GLY A 49 6.37 -5.41 17.51
CA GLY A 49 5.57 -5.26 18.73
C GLY A 49 4.25 -6.05 18.75
N GLY A 50 4.11 -7.07 17.90
CA GLY A 50 2.86 -7.85 17.74
C GLY A 50 1.85 -7.24 16.77
N GLU A 51 2.18 -6.12 16.14
CA GLU A 51 1.32 -5.43 15.18
C GLU A 51 1.97 -5.42 13.79
N THR A 52 1.14 -5.21 12.76
CA THR A 52 1.58 -5.02 11.37
C THR A 52 0.94 -3.76 10.81
N ALA A 53 1.73 -2.94 10.10
CA ALA A 53 1.29 -1.76 9.38
C ALA A 53 1.72 -1.85 7.91
N VAL A 54 0.87 -1.39 6.99
CA VAL A 54 1.16 -1.36 5.56
C VAL A 54 0.95 0.06 5.03
N PHE A 55 1.98 0.63 4.40
CA PHE A 55 1.91 1.84 3.60
C PHE A 55 1.61 1.44 2.16
N MET A 56 0.43 1.83 1.67
CA MET A 56 -0.15 1.26 0.45
C MET A 56 0.23 2.03 -0.83
N GLY A 57 0.81 3.22 -0.67
CA GLY A 57 1.00 4.15 -1.78
C GLY A 57 -0.30 4.35 -2.55
N ASP A 58 -0.19 4.39 -3.87
CA ASP A 58 -1.30 4.67 -4.78
C ASP A 58 -2.23 3.48 -5.05
N THR A 59 -1.99 2.30 -4.45
CA THR A 59 -2.93 1.16 -4.57
C THR A 59 -4.25 1.47 -3.86
N ILE A 60 -4.17 2.13 -2.70
CA ILE A 60 -5.32 2.70 -1.98
C ILE A 60 -4.88 4.04 -1.39
N PRO A 61 -4.92 5.13 -2.18
CA PRO A 61 -4.26 6.37 -1.77
C PRO A 61 -5.01 7.13 -0.68
N THR A 62 -6.33 6.94 -0.56
CA THR A 62 -7.16 7.58 0.46
C THR A 62 -8.25 6.64 1.00
N THR A 63 -8.86 7.00 2.12
CA THR A 63 -9.99 6.26 2.70
C THR A 63 -11.16 6.08 1.74
N THR A 64 -11.43 7.06 0.88
CA THR A 64 -12.50 6.95 -0.14
C THR A 64 -12.21 5.82 -1.13
N HIS A 65 -10.94 5.50 -1.36
CA HIS A 65 -10.52 4.40 -2.21
C HIS A 65 -10.60 3.05 -1.52
N LEU A 66 -11.05 2.90 -0.26
CA LEU A 66 -11.28 1.57 0.33
C LEU A 66 -12.35 0.76 -0.40
N ARG A 67 -13.36 1.44 -0.95
CA ARG A 67 -14.43 0.80 -1.75
C ARG A 67 -13.81 0.14 -2.96
N LEU A 68 -14.02 -1.17 -3.17
CA LEU A 68 -13.32 -1.93 -4.21
C LEU A 68 -13.40 -1.28 -5.60
N PRO A 69 -14.57 -0.81 -6.09
CA PRO A 69 -14.68 -0.22 -7.42
C PRO A 69 -14.00 1.14 -7.59
N PHE A 70 -13.56 1.78 -6.49
CA PHE A 70 -12.98 3.11 -6.52
C PHE A 70 -11.48 2.97 -6.75
N ILE A 71 -11.08 3.18 -8.00
CA ILE A 71 -9.74 2.99 -8.54
C ILE A 71 -9.29 4.32 -9.15
N MET A 72 -7.99 4.61 -9.11
CA MET A 72 -7.46 5.87 -9.62
C MET A 72 -7.60 5.95 -11.15
N GLY A 73 -7.99 7.12 -11.64
CA GLY A 73 -8.26 7.33 -13.08
C GLY A 73 -7.02 7.24 -13.98
N TYR A 74 -5.82 7.14 -13.40
CA TYR A 74 -4.54 7.06 -14.10
C TYR A 74 -3.78 5.75 -13.84
N ASP A 75 -4.44 4.74 -13.26
CA ASP A 75 -3.86 3.40 -13.16
C ASP A 75 -3.57 2.80 -14.55
N LEU A 76 -2.41 2.19 -14.71
CA LEU A 76 -2.05 1.51 -15.95
C LEU A 76 -2.91 0.28 -16.23
N ARG A 77 -3.29 -0.46 -15.19
CA ARG A 77 -4.08 -1.70 -15.27
C ARG A 77 -5.16 -1.75 -14.17
N PRO A 78 -6.30 -1.05 -14.34
CA PRO A 78 -7.33 -0.92 -13.29
C PRO A 78 -7.88 -2.27 -12.79
N LEU A 79 -8.10 -3.25 -13.67
CA LEU A 79 -8.58 -4.57 -13.25
C LEU A 79 -7.54 -5.33 -12.40
N GLN A 80 -6.25 -5.09 -12.66
CA GLN A 80 -5.18 -5.64 -11.85
C GLN A 80 -5.10 -4.92 -10.50
N THR A 81 -5.22 -3.60 -10.46
CA THR A 81 -5.32 -2.85 -9.20
C THR A 81 -6.45 -3.37 -8.34
N LEU A 82 -7.62 -3.63 -8.94
CA LEU A 82 -8.78 -4.17 -8.24
C LEU A 82 -8.48 -5.51 -7.56
N ALA A 83 -7.82 -6.42 -8.29
CA ALA A 83 -7.47 -7.74 -7.76
C ALA A 83 -6.43 -7.64 -6.63
N GLU A 84 -5.39 -6.83 -6.81
CA GLU A 84 -4.32 -6.60 -5.82
C GLU A 84 -4.88 -5.97 -4.54
N LYS A 85 -5.74 -4.97 -4.69
CA LYS A 85 -6.46 -4.33 -3.60
C LYS A 85 -7.38 -5.30 -2.86
N GLN A 86 -8.08 -6.18 -3.57
CA GLN A 86 -8.95 -7.18 -2.94
C GLN A 86 -8.13 -8.16 -2.09
N GLN A 87 -6.98 -8.61 -2.58
CA GLN A 87 -6.07 -9.49 -1.84
C GLN A 87 -5.49 -8.79 -0.61
N LEU A 88 -5.01 -7.55 -0.76
CA LEU A 88 -4.46 -6.76 0.32
C LEU A 88 -5.48 -6.53 1.45
N LEU A 89 -6.69 -6.08 1.10
CA LEU A 89 -7.75 -5.83 2.08
C LEU A 89 -8.23 -7.11 2.77
N ALA A 90 -8.30 -8.23 2.05
CA ALA A 90 -8.69 -9.52 2.63
C ALA A 90 -7.68 -9.97 3.69
N GLN A 91 -6.39 -9.86 3.37
CA GLN A 91 -5.33 -10.24 4.29
C GLN A 91 -5.26 -9.29 5.50
N ALA A 92 -5.32 -7.97 5.26
CA ALA A 92 -5.33 -6.97 6.32
C ALA A 92 -6.50 -7.17 7.29
N ALA A 93 -7.69 -7.50 6.77
CA ALA A 93 -8.86 -7.77 7.58
C ALA A 93 -8.75 -9.07 8.40
N ALA A 94 -8.15 -10.11 7.83
CA ALA A 94 -7.98 -11.40 8.50
C ALA A 94 -6.93 -11.34 9.63
N GLU A 95 -5.86 -10.56 9.41
CA GLU A 95 -4.72 -10.47 10.31
C GLU A 95 -4.72 -9.22 11.19
N GLY A 96 -5.69 -8.31 11.01
CA GLY A 96 -5.83 -7.10 11.81
C GLY A 96 -4.74 -6.05 11.55
N TRP A 97 -4.27 -5.94 10.30
CA TRP A 97 -3.24 -4.98 9.92
C TRP A 97 -3.74 -3.54 9.95
N TRP A 98 -2.86 -2.62 10.35
CA TRP A 98 -3.03 -1.19 10.08
C TRP A 98 -2.73 -0.89 8.60
N LEU A 99 -3.60 -0.14 7.96
CA LEU A 99 -3.47 0.33 6.59
C LEU A 99 -3.28 1.85 6.61
N PHE A 100 -2.12 2.34 6.17
CA PHE A 100 -1.79 3.76 6.10
C PHE A 100 -1.92 4.32 4.69
N PHE A 101 -2.53 5.51 4.60
CA PHE A 101 -2.82 6.20 3.36
C PHE A 101 -1.77 7.29 3.09
N ASP A 102 -1.17 7.26 1.89
CA ASP A 102 -0.13 8.21 1.50
C ASP A 102 -0.70 9.57 1.03
N HIS A 103 -2.00 9.64 0.71
CA HIS A 103 -2.64 10.82 0.14
C HIS A 103 -3.94 11.25 0.86
N ASP A 104 -4.31 10.62 1.97
CA ASP A 104 -5.47 11.05 2.76
C ASP A 104 -5.07 12.19 3.70
N PRO A 105 -5.67 13.39 3.59
CA PRO A 105 -5.30 14.53 4.41
C PRO A 105 -5.87 14.49 5.83
N GLU A 106 -6.89 13.67 6.07
CA GLU A 106 -7.64 13.65 7.34
C GLU A 106 -7.47 12.34 8.11
N VAL A 107 -7.44 11.20 7.41
CA VAL A 107 -7.38 9.88 8.02
C VAL A 107 -6.05 9.22 7.68
N PRO A 108 -5.07 9.20 8.60
CA PRO A 108 -3.73 8.68 8.30
C PRO A 108 -3.73 7.16 8.11
N GLY A 109 -4.55 6.43 8.87
CA GLY A 109 -4.63 4.98 8.74
C GLY A 109 -5.82 4.35 9.46
N VAL A 110 -6.14 3.12 9.07
CA VAL A 110 -7.32 2.38 9.54
C VAL A 110 -7.02 0.90 9.75
N LYS A 111 -7.81 0.24 10.60
CA LYS A 111 -8.05 -1.20 10.52
C LYS A 111 -9.40 -1.45 9.88
N VAL A 112 -9.50 -2.55 9.14
CA VAL A 112 -10.73 -2.93 8.42
C VAL A 112 -11.19 -4.34 8.76
N LYS A 113 -12.46 -4.63 8.50
CA LYS A 113 -13.05 -5.98 8.52
C LYS A 113 -13.89 -6.21 7.24
N PRO A 114 -14.24 -7.46 6.90
CA PRO A 114 -15.23 -7.70 5.85
C PRO A 114 -16.58 -7.09 6.23
N GLY A 115 -17.21 -6.35 5.30
CA GLY A 115 -18.57 -5.84 5.42
C GLY A 115 -19.54 -6.53 4.46
N ASP A 116 -20.78 -6.04 4.41
CA ASP A 116 -21.83 -6.63 3.56
C ASP A 116 -21.56 -6.49 2.05
N LYS A 117 -20.82 -5.45 1.66
CA LYS A 117 -20.53 -5.12 0.25
C LYS A 117 -19.04 -5.16 -0.07
N ASP A 118 -18.23 -4.55 0.78
CA ASP A 118 -16.78 -4.43 0.62
C ASP A 118 -16.12 -4.63 2.01
N TYR A 119 -15.38 -3.62 2.48
CA TYR A 119 -14.73 -3.58 3.79
C TYR A 119 -15.23 -2.41 4.61
N GLU A 120 -15.30 -2.58 5.92
CA GLU A 120 -15.71 -1.56 6.88
C GLU A 120 -14.53 -1.17 7.76
N ILE A 121 -14.38 0.13 8.03
CA ILE A 121 -13.40 0.65 8.99
C ILE A 121 -13.88 0.27 10.40
N VAL A 122 -13.02 -0.39 11.17
CA VAL A 122 -13.29 -0.73 12.59
C VAL A 122 -12.54 0.16 13.56
N GLU A 123 -11.42 0.73 13.12
CA GLU A 123 -10.56 1.58 13.94
C GLU A 123 -9.86 2.61 13.06
N ARG A 124 -9.71 3.84 13.56
CA ARG A 124 -8.93 4.90 12.92
C ARG A 124 -7.73 5.23 13.79
N TYR A 125 -6.59 5.38 13.15
CA TYR A 125 -5.36 5.72 13.83
C TYR A 125 -5.42 7.17 14.33
N GLY A 126 -5.25 7.37 15.65
CA GLY A 126 -5.22 8.70 16.28
C GLY A 126 -6.54 9.18 16.89
N ASP A 127 -7.63 8.42 16.79
CA ASP A 127 -8.94 8.79 17.37
C ASP A 127 -9.03 8.61 18.92
N SER A 128 -7.89 8.57 19.62
CA SER A 128 -7.78 8.40 21.08
C SER A 128 -7.75 9.71 21.86
#